data_AF-A0A3P6GBB6-F1
#
_entry.id   AF-A0A3P6GBB6-F1
#
_cell.length_a   1.000
_cell.length_b   1.000
_cell.length_c   1.000
_cell.angle_alpha   90.00
_cell.angle_beta   90.00
_cell.angle_gamma   90.00
#
_symmetry.space_group_name_H-M   'P 1'
#
loop_
_entity.id
_entity.type
_entity.pdbx_description
1 polymer ?
#
loop_
_entity_poly.entity_id
_entity_poly.type
_entity_poly.pdbx_seq_one_letter_code
_entity_poly.pdbx_strand_id
1 'polypeptide(L)'
;MYTALLNNERARFSLETFSPYSSMMSLYSSVGNRGKVDEILREMKGNNVKLDSLTVNNVLRVYAAESDVRSMKKLMAGCETIATLQVFTALDMAKAYLRRSLLTLDVRVQTMLVSGFHKRGMMKQVDILMKDGKEQKM
;
A
#
# COMPACT_ATOMS: atom_id res chain seq x y z
N MET A 1 -1.85 28.96 -29.74
CA MET A 1 -2.94 28.24 -29.04
C MET A 1 -2.90 26.73 -29.28
N TYR A 2 -2.82 26.26 -30.54
CA TYR A 2 -2.73 24.83 -30.88
C TYR A 2 -1.56 24.07 -30.24
N THR A 3 -0.38 24.69 -30.17
CA THR A 3 0.83 24.08 -29.57
C THR A 3 0.71 23.88 -28.06
N ALA A 4 -0.01 24.76 -27.36
CA ALA A 4 -0.25 24.63 -25.92
C ALA A 4 -1.28 23.52 -25.61
N LEU A 5 -2.30 23.35 -26.46
CA LEU A 5 -3.29 22.27 -26.34
C LEU A 5 -2.66 20.90 -26.63
N LEU A 6 -1.87 20.77 -27.69
CA LEU A 6 -1.14 19.53 -28.01
C LEU A 6 -0.11 19.16 -26.94
N ASN A 7 0.54 20.15 -26.32
CA ASN A 7 1.45 19.91 -25.20
C ASN A 7 0.69 19.51 -23.92
N ASN A 8 -0.49 20.08 -23.67
CA ASN A 8 -1.34 19.68 -22.55
C ASN A 8 -1.95 18.28 -22.78
N GLU A 9 -2.34 17.93 -24.00
CA GLU A 9 -2.83 16.59 -24.36
C GLU A 9 -1.72 15.55 -24.36
N ARG A 10 -0.50 15.87 -24.84
CA ARG A 10 0.68 15.01 -24.65
C ARG A 10 1.09 14.90 -23.19
N ALA A 11 0.98 15.97 -22.41
CA ALA A 11 1.19 15.93 -20.95
C ALA A 11 0.13 15.07 -20.27
N ARG A 12 -1.15 15.17 -20.66
CA ARG A 12 -2.24 14.31 -20.18
C ARG A 12 -2.06 12.85 -20.59
N PHE A 13 -1.59 12.62 -21.81
CA PHE A 13 -1.29 11.29 -22.33
C PHE A 13 -0.03 10.69 -21.68
N SER A 14 0.92 11.52 -21.26
CA SER A 14 2.09 11.10 -20.46
C SER A 14 1.81 11.01 -18.95
N LEU A 15 0.68 11.53 -18.46
CA LEU A 15 0.20 11.31 -17.09
C LEU A 15 -0.43 9.92 -16.90
N GLU A 16 -0.68 9.16 -17.96
CA GLU A 16 -1.16 7.77 -17.91
C GLU A 16 -0.34 6.81 -18.78
N THR A 17 0.91 7.15 -19.14
CA THR A 17 1.80 6.14 -19.73
C THR A 17 2.10 5.09 -18.69
N PHE A 18 1.36 3.98 -18.77
CA PHE A 18 1.59 2.75 -18.04
C PHE A 18 3.06 2.34 -18.25
N SER A 19 3.91 2.71 -17.28
CA SER A 19 5.34 2.43 -17.36
C SER A 19 5.51 0.91 -17.45
N PRO A 20 6.49 0.39 -18.22
CA PRO A 20 6.80 -1.04 -18.24
C PRO A 20 6.94 -1.62 -16.82
N TYR A 21 7.45 -0.81 -15.89
CA TYR A 21 7.49 -1.15 -14.47
C TYR A 21 6.11 -1.36 -13.84
N SER A 22 5.13 -0.50 -14.10
CA SER A 22 3.77 -0.64 -13.55
C SER A 22 3.08 -1.90 -14.08
N SER A 23 3.32 -2.26 -15.35
CA SER A 23 2.88 -3.53 -15.95
C SER A 23 3.49 -4.74 -15.26
N MET A 24 4.83 -4.76 -15.17
CA MET A 24 5.57 -5.85 -14.56
C MET A 24 5.23 -5.98 -13.08
N MET A 25 5.09 -4.87 -12.37
CA MET A 25 4.69 -4.85 -10.96
C MET A 25 3.31 -5.46 -10.77
N SER A 26 2.34 -5.08 -11.60
CA SER A 26 0.98 -5.64 -11.54
C SER A 26 0.98 -7.15 -11.80
N LEU A 27 1.72 -7.60 -12.83
CA LEU A 27 1.85 -9.02 -13.17
C LEU A 27 2.47 -9.81 -12.00
N TYR A 28 3.68 -9.45 -11.57
CA TYR A 28 4.39 -10.21 -10.55
C TYR A 28 3.75 -10.10 -9.16
N SER A 29 3.08 -8.99 -8.85
CA SER A 29 2.25 -8.88 -7.65
C SER A 29 1.03 -9.80 -7.69
N SER A 30 0.37 -9.93 -8.84
CA SER A 30 -0.83 -10.78 -8.98
C SER A 30 -0.55 -12.26 -8.70
N VAL A 31 0.67 -12.72 -9.02
CA VAL A 31 1.14 -14.09 -8.75
C VAL A 31 1.93 -14.20 -7.44
N GLY A 32 2.01 -13.14 -6.64
CA GLY A 32 2.71 -13.12 -5.36
C GLY A 32 4.23 -13.34 -5.45
N ASN A 33 4.85 -13.09 -6.62
CA ASN A 33 6.28 -13.32 -6.81
C ASN A 33 7.09 -12.18 -6.20
N ARG A 34 7.37 -12.30 -4.90
CA ARG A 34 8.13 -11.30 -4.14
C ARG A 34 9.52 -11.05 -4.71
N GLY A 35 10.25 -12.09 -5.09
CA GLY A 35 11.63 -11.95 -5.60
C GLY A 35 11.70 -11.01 -6.79
N LYS A 36 10.75 -11.14 -7.73
CA LYS A 36 10.65 -10.25 -8.89
C LYS A 36 10.17 -8.85 -8.52
N VAL A 37 9.23 -8.73 -7.60
CA VAL A 37 8.78 -7.42 -7.08
C VAL A 37 9.95 -6.64 -6.47
N ASP A 38 10.78 -7.28 -5.65
CA ASP A 38 11.94 -6.66 -5.01
C ASP A 38 13.04 -6.29 -6.02
N GLU A 39 13.24 -7.11 -7.05
CA GLU A 39 14.14 -6.84 -8.18
C GLU A 39 13.72 -5.57 -8.93
N ILE A 40 12.44 -5.48 -9.31
CA ILE A 40 11.87 -4.34 -10.02
C ILE A 40 11.98 -3.06 -9.17
N LEU A 41 11.69 -3.14 -7.88
CA LEU A 41 11.82 -1.97 -6.98
C LEU A 41 13.25 -1.45 -6.90
N ARG A 42 14.25 -2.32 -6.87
CA ARG A 42 15.66 -1.88 -6.91
C ARG A 42 16.01 -1.24 -8.24
N GLU A 43 15.53 -1.80 -9.34
CA GLU A 43 15.78 -1.25 -10.68
C GLU A 43 15.14 0.13 -10.84
N MET A 44 13.88 0.29 -10.45
CA MET A 44 13.18 1.59 -10.43
C MET A 44 13.97 2.60 -9.60
N LYS A 45 14.45 2.22 -8.41
CA LYS A 45 15.27 3.08 -7.57
C LYS A 45 16.60 3.47 -8.24
N GLY A 46 17.30 2.51 -8.84
CA GLY A 46 18.56 2.74 -9.56
C GLY A 46 18.39 3.68 -10.75
N ASN A 47 17.23 3.62 -11.41
CA ASN A 47 16.86 4.46 -12.54
C ASN A 47 16.13 5.76 -12.14
N ASN A 48 16.09 6.10 -10.84
CA ASN A 48 15.41 7.28 -10.30
C ASN A 48 13.91 7.40 -10.69
N VAL A 49 13.24 6.27 -10.89
CA VAL A 49 11.81 6.22 -11.20
C VAL A 49 11.01 6.25 -9.89
N LYS A 50 10.16 7.27 -9.73
CA LYS A 50 9.27 7.40 -8.57
C LYS A 50 8.17 6.33 -8.63
N LEU A 51 7.85 5.74 -7.47
CA LEU A 51 6.73 4.81 -7.36
C LEU A 51 5.40 5.58 -7.46
N ASP A 52 4.51 5.10 -8.32
CA ASP A 52 3.13 5.55 -8.37
C ASP A 52 2.25 4.84 -7.30
N SER A 53 1.03 5.33 -7.10
CA SER A 53 0.11 4.77 -6.09
C SER A 53 -0.22 3.29 -6.35
N LEU A 54 -0.37 2.90 -7.63
CA LEU A 54 -0.68 1.52 -8.01
C LEU A 54 0.46 0.57 -7.63
N THR A 55 1.69 0.95 -7.95
CA THR A 55 2.93 0.22 -7.67
C THR A 55 3.08 0.03 -6.16
N VAL A 56 2.88 1.09 -5.37
CA VAL A 56 2.94 1.00 -3.90
C VAL A 56 1.90 0.02 -3.36
N ASN A 57 0.65 0.09 -3.83
CA ASN A 57 -0.41 -0.82 -3.39
C ASN A 57 -0.10 -2.29 -3.71
N ASN A 58 0.39 -2.57 -4.93
CA ASN A 58 0.77 -3.91 -5.35
C ASN A 58 1.88 -4.51 -4.47
N VAL A 59 2.93 -3.73 -4.22
CA VAL A 59 4.05 -4.16 -3.36
C VAL A 59 3.58 -4.43 -1.93
N LEU A 60 2.75 -3.55 -1.37
CA LEU A 60 2.22 -3.72 -0.01
C LEU A 60 1.40 -4.99 0.14
N ARG A 61 0.61 -5.37 -0.88
CA ARG A 61 -0.17 -6.62 -0.87
C ARG A 61 0.74 -7.85 -0.87
N VAL A 62 1.83 -7.82 -1.63
CA VAL A 62 2.82 -8.92 -1.65
C VAL A 62 3.50 -9.07 -0.29
N TYR A 63 3.98 -7.97 0.29
CA TYR A 63 4.57 -8.02 1.63
C TYR A 63 3.56 -8.45 2.70
N ALA A 64 2.31 -7.99 2.60
CA ALA A 64 1.25 -8.39 3.51
C ALA A 64 0.92 -9.88 3.42
N ALA A 65 0.97 -10.49 2.22
CA ALA A 65 0.76 -11.92 2.06
C ALA A 65 1.80 -12.74 2.83
N GLU A 66 3.06 -12.29 2.86
CA GLU A 66 4.15 -12.89 3.66
C GLU A 66 4.20 -12.41 5.12
N SER A 67 3.21 -11.59 5.50
CA SER A 67 3.16 -10.88 6.77
C SER A 67 4.41 -10.04 7.07
N ASP A 68 5.17 -9.59 6.06
CA ASP A 68 6.39 -8.81 6.20
C ASP A 68 6.15 -7.35 6.61
N VAL A 69 5.72 -7.19 7.86
CA VAL A 69 5.41 -5.90 8.50
C VAL A 69 6.59 -4.92 8.43
N ARG A 70 7.84 -5.41 8.52
CA ARG A 70 9.02 -4.54 8.50
C ARG A 70 9.17 -3.86 7.14
N SER A 71 9.04 -4.65 6.07
CA SER A 71 9.11 -4.14 4.69
C SER A 71 7.93 -3.22 4.37
N MET A 72 6.73 -3.55 4.85
CA MET A 72 5.55 -2.67 4.75
C MET A 72 5.79 -1.30 5.39
N LYS A 73 6.26 -1.25 6.64
CA LYS A 73 6.56 0.02 7.34
C LYS A 73 7.63 0.84 6.63
N LYS A 74 8.71 0.18 6.19
CA LYS A 74 9.81 0.83 5.48
C LYS A 74 9.34 1.46 4.17
N LEU A 75 8.50 0.75 3.40
CA LEU A 75 7.94 1.28 2.16
C LEU A 75 7.02 2.48 2.42
N MET A 76 6.13 2.39 3.42
CA MET A 76 5.23 3.49 3.77
C MET A 76 5.98 4.74 4.23
N ALA A 77 7.07 4.59 5.00
CA ALA A 77 7.88 5.73 5.44
C ALA A 77 8.59 6.45 4.28
N GLY A 78 8.85 5.75 3.18
CA GLY A 78 9.47 6.32 1.98
C GLY A 78 8.50 6.98 1.00
N CYS A 79 7.19 6.96 1.26
CA CYS A 79 6.18 7.58 0.40
C CYS A 79 5.69 8.91 1.01
N GLU A 80 6.13 10.04 0.46
CA GLU A 80 5.83 11.39 0.97
C GLU A 80 4.36 11.81 0.78
N THR A 81 3.71 11.32 -0.27
CA THR A 81 2.28 11.44 -0.45
C THR A 81 1.65 10.15 0.02
N ILE A 82 0.58 10.27 0.80
CA ILE A 82 -0.33 9.17 1.11
C ILE A 82 -0.82 8.66 -0.24
N ALA A 83 -0.10 7.71 -0.84
CA ALA A 83 -0.59 6.90 -1.92
C ALA A 83 -1.97 6.47 -1.47
N THR A 84 -3.00 6.78 -2.26
CA THR A 84 -4.38 6.42 -1.98
C THR A 84 -4.42 4.93 -1.72
N LEU A 85 -4.32 4.55 -0.44
CA LEU A 85 -4.17 3.16 -0.08
C LEU A 85 -5.51 2.53 -0.36
N GLN A 86 -5.51 1.57 -1.28
CA GLN A 86 -6.72 0.89 -1.67
C GLN A 86 -7.23 0.08 -0.47
N VAL A 87 -8.55 0.02 -0.31
CA VAL A 87 -9.19 -0.63 0.84
C VAL A 87 -8.76 -2.10 0.98
N PHE A 88 -8.58 -2.81 -0.14
CA PHE A 88 -8.10 -4.20 -0.12
C PHE A 88 -6.65 -4.31 0.35
N THR A 89 -5.77 -3.42 -0.10
CA THR A 89 -4.38 -3.33 0.39
C THR A 89 -4.36 -3.08 1.89
N ALA A 90 -5.15 -2.12 2.38
CA ALA A 90 -5.25 -1.82 3.81
C ALA A 90 -5.70 -3.04 4.63
N LEU A 91 -6.67 -3.81 4.12
CA LEU A 91 -7.16 -5.03 4.75
C LEU A 91 -6.10 -6.13 4.79
N ASP A 92 -5.40 -6.35 3.68
CA ASP A 92 -4.32 -7.35 3.61
C ASP A 92 -3.20 -7.01 4.60
N MET A 93 -2.81 -5.73 4.66
CA MET A 93 -1.84 -5.23 5.63
C MET A 93 -2.32 -5.43 7.08
N ALA A 94 -3.57 -5.12 7.39
CA ALA A 94 -4.12 -5.33 8.72
C ALA A 94 -4.06 -6.80 9.16
N LYS A 95 -4.39 -7.72 8.26
CA LYS A 95 -4.25 -9.16 8.50
C LYS A 95 -2.79 -9.55 8.78
N ALA A 96 -1.83 -8.99 8.03
CA ALA A 96 -0.40 -9.21 8.25
C ALA A 96 0.06 -8.76 9.64
N TYR A 97 -0.40 -7.59 10.10
CA TYR A 97 -0.12 -7.09 11.46
C TYR A 97 -0.69 -8.01 12.54
N LEU A 98 -1.94 -8.45 12.38
CA LEU A 98 -2.60 -9.36 13.32
C LEU A 98 -1.85 -10.71 13.41
N ARG A 99 -1.42 -11.27 12.27
CA ARG A 99 -0.69 -12.55 12.22
C ARG A 99 0.65 -12.51 12.94
N ARG A 100 1.31 -11.35 13.03
CA ARG A 100 2.58 -11.23 13.76
C ARG A 100 2.41 -10.83 15.23
N SER A 101 1.18 -10.76 15.75
CA SER A 101 0.87 -10.31 17.13
C SER A 101 1.51 -8.96 17.50
N LEU A 102 1.87 -8.14 16.50
CA LEU A 102 2.46 -6.82 16.67
C LEU A 102 1.32 -5.80 16.80
N LEU A 103 0.71 -5.76 17.99
CA LEU A 103 -0.29 -4.77 18.40
C LEU A 103 0.33 -3.40 18.77
N THR A 104 1.64 -3.23 18.60
CA THR A 104 2.33 -2.02 19.07
C THR A 104 2.19 -0.86 18.08
N LEU A 105 1.15 -0.06 18.37
CA LEU A 105 1.12 1.39 18.30
C LEU A 105 1.37 2.04 16.93
N ASP A 106 0.45 1.86 16.00
CA ASP A 106 0.25 2.90 14.99
C ASP A 106 -1.22 3.33 14.99
N VAL A 107 -1.48 4.47 15.63
CA VAL A 107 -2.78 5.17 15.61
C VAL A 107 -3.29 5.32 14.18
N ARG A 108 -2.38 5.38 13.18
CA ARG A 108 -2.72 5.50 11.77
C ARG A 108 -3.30 4.20 11.22
N VAL A 109 -2.77 3.05 11.60
CA VAL A 109 -3.35 1.74 11.25
C VAL A 109 -4.70 1.56 11.94
N GLN A 110 -4.85 1.95 13.21
CA GLN A 110 -6.16 1.93 13.89
C GLN A 110 -7.17 2.89 13.25
N THR A 111 -6.78 4.12 12.87
CA THR A 111 -7.66 5.10 12.20
C THR A 111 -8.06 4.63 10.79
N MET A 112 -7.13 3.97 10.08
CA MET A 112 -7.40 3.34 8.78
C MET A 112 -8.33 2.13 8.91
N LEU A 113 -8.21 1.37 10.00
CA LEU A 113 -9.15 0.30 10.34
C LEU A 113 -10.54 0.86 10.68
N VAL A 114 -10.65 1.87 11.55
CA VAL A 114 -11.93 2.48 11.92
C VAL A 114 -12.65 3.06 10.70
N SER A 115 -11.97 3.81 9.83
CA SER A 115 -12.57 4.35 8.60
C SER A 115 -12.92 3.29 7.55
N GLY A 116 -12.14 2.21 7.44
CA GLY A 116 -12.42 1.07 6.57
C GLY A 116 -13.55 0.17 7.06
N PHE A 117 -13.64 -0.07 8.37
CA PHE A 117 -14.63 -0.94 9.01
C PHE A 117 -16.01 -0.28 9.17
N HIS A 118 -16.08 1.05 9.28
CA HIS A 118 -17.34 1.80 9.39
C HIS A 118 -18.28 1.56 8.19
N LYS A 119 -17.73 1.32 6.98
CA LYS A 119 -18.53 1.12 5.77
C LYS A 119 -19.14 -0.28 5.61
N ARG A 120 -18.78 -1.28 6.44
CA ARG A 120 -19.17 -2.69 6.17
C ARG A 120 -19.58 -3.53 7.39
N GLY A 121 -20.01 -2.92 8.49
CA GLY A 121 -20.70 -3.65 9.57
C GLY A 121 -19.82 -4.63 10.37
N MET A 122 -18.49 -4.54 10.27
CA MET A 122 -17.54 -5.37 11.03
C MET A 122 -17.14 -4.73 12.38
N MET A 123 -18.02 -3.90 12.95
CA MET A 123 -17.80 -3.18 14.22
C MET A 123 -17.50 -4.14 15.39
N LYS A 124 -18.07 -5.35 15.38
CA LYS A 124 -17.82 -6.36 16.43
C LYS A 124 -16.35 -6.76 16.56
N GLN A 125 -15.59 -6.79 15.46
CA GLN A 125 -14.15 -7.07 15.51
C GLN A 125 -13.36 -5.84 15.98
N VAL A 126 -13.80 -4.63 15.63
CA VAL A 126 -13.23 -3.36 16.12
C VAL A 126 -13.43 -3.22 17.64
N ASP A 127 -14.60 -3.60 18.16
CA ASP A 127 -14.90 -3.54 19.59
C ASP A 127 -14.04 -4.52 20.39
N ILE A 128 -13.79 -5.72 19.86
CA ILE A 128 -12.85 -6.69 20.45
C ILE A 128 -11.43 -6.11 20.47
N LEU A 129 -10.99 -5.50 19.36
CA LEU A 129 -9.68 -4.84 19.23
C LEU A 129 -9.50 -3.64 20.18
N MET A 130 -10.58 -2.90 20.47
CA MET A 130 -10.56 -1.74 21.37
C MET A 130 -10.60 -2.10 22.85
N LYS A 131 -11.09 -3.30 23.21
CA LYS A 131 -11.11 -3.80 24.60
C LYS A 131 -9.74 -4.35 25.02
N ASP A 132 -9.09 -5.15 24.18
CA ASP A 132 -7.76 -5.72 24.45
C ASP A 132 -6.69 -4.64 24.71
N GLY A 133 -6.77 -3.50 24.03
CA GLY A 133 -5.84 -2.38 24.23
C GLY A 133 -6.02 -1.60 25.53
N LYS A 134 -7.15 -1.75 26.23
CA LYS A 134 -7.36 -1.15 27.56
C LYS A 134 -6.88 -2.07 28.68
N GLU A 135 -6.94 -3.39 28.49
CA GLU A 135 -6.51 -4.37 29.49
C GLU A 135 -4.98 -4.46 29.61
N GLN A 136 -4.23 -4.09 28.58
CA GLN A 136 -2.75 -4.03 28.63
C GLN A 136 -2.18 -2.75 29.28
N LYS A 137 -3.05 -1.85 29.79
CA LYS A 137 -2.66 -0.62 30.50
C LYS A 137 -2.90 -0.68 32.01
N MET A 138 -3.22 -1.84 32.58
CA MET A 138 -3.39 -2.03 34.02
C MET A 138 -2.31 -2.96 34.58
#